data_AF-A0A971SBQ4-F1
#
_entry.id   AF-A0A971SBQ4-F1
#
_cell.length_a   1.000
_cell.length_b   1.000
_cell.length_c   1.000
_cell.angle_alpha   90.00
_cell.angle_beta   90.00
_cell.angle_gamma   90.00
#
_symmetry.space_group_name_H-M   'P 1'
#
loop_
_entity.id
_entity.type
_entity.pdbx_description
1 polymer ?
#
loop_
_entity_poly.entity_id
_entity_poly.type
_entity_poly.pdbx_seq_one_letter_code
_entity_poly.pdbx_strand_id
1 'polypeptide(L)'
;MRKKALLILIVFLVIIGLTCFLWGNSIITWAIENTLQTITGTKAEIEGFRLNPFALSVQIKSVQITNPADTWKNIIDTKKISFKLAPGPLFEGKTVIDEIILEELTFNTKRRTDGKLPKKASSTKEAKEPSKLQKTIATMPILKPETIAANLDLEKITASYEFKTDLSTDRIKSELTSYQKKWDANLNELSLAKAELKKLDTKLTQLKNTKPNNLLELKGQLDTINEIRDSARKIRTTVKAADEQFKQDNQELEAAIKSLKNEAKADYQALLALAKLPDFGSLNYAEALLGKTILNYSTTIINIIKELQKHLPVKVESPPKAKPTRDGQNIVFPGRKTYPRFLIKNLAVSGKGTPDSSMDGFYAGGTVTAITSEPSIYGLPITAELFAKASNQTSLRLDGKLDHTTPAFNDRINLKLTNLHLPQIDLGDSDHLPSKLLNGSAQINAVAQMAPDLIKLEVLFTADQIKMDFRDQKEPDDLIAEIVRSSLANLDQVTVNYQLEQIKDQLDMKISSNLNQLISSRVKAAVGEKVTGFTRELKAKVDAKLREGEKTLAETKQHYQQKLVAQLNEVQSQLRQEEQEIEAKKAELEKKKEQFKAAQQQKKDEKQQELEGKVQKELDRLIDKL
;
A
#
# COMPACT_ATOMS: atom_id res chain seq x y z
N MET A 1 -86.99 -7.01 33.97
CA MET A 1 -85.95 -7.70 33.16
C MET A 1 -84.51 -7.29 33.53
N ARG A 2 -84.20 -6.00 33.76
CA ARG A 2 -82.84 -5.53 34.11
C ARG A 2 -82.19 -6.14 35.37
N LYS A 3 -82.94 -6.34 36.47
CA LYS A 3 -82.40 -6.95 37.71
C LYS A 3 -82.03 -8.43 37.55
N LYS A 4 -82.79 -9.19 36.74
CA LYS A 4 -82.49 -10.59 36.44
C LYS A 4 -81.27 -10.73 35.52
N ALA A 5 -81.15 -9.85 34.52
CA ALA A 5 -79.96 -9.78 33.66
C ALA A 5 -78.70 -9.37 34.44
N LEU A 6 -78.81 -8.41 35.36
CA LEU A 6 -77.71 -8.02 36.26
C LEU A 6 -77.30 -9.17 37.18
N LEU A 7 -78.26 -9.90 37.75
CA LEU A 7 -77.99 -11.05 38.61
C LEU A 7 -77.35 -12.21 37.84
N ILE A 8 -77.78 -12.47 36.60
CA ILE A 8 -77.13 -13.45 35.71
C ILE A 8 -75.71 -13.01 35.37
N LEU A 9 -75.47 -11.72 35.08
CA LEU A 9 -74.13 -11.19 34.82
C LEU A 9 -73.22 -11.32 36.06
N ILE A 10 -73.73 -11.02 37.25
CA ILE A 10 -72.99 -11.15 38.51
C ILE A 10 -72.68 -12.62 38.78
N VAL A 11 -73.65 -13.52 38.65
CA VAL A 11 -73.45 -14.97 38.80
C VAL A 11 -72.44 -15.47 37.77
N PHE A 12 -72.49 -15.01 36.53
CA PHE A 12 -71.53 -15.35 35.49
C PHE A 12 -70.12 -14.83 35.79
N LEU A 13 -69.99 -13.58 36.26
CA LEU A 13 -68.71 -13.02 36.71
C LEU A 13 -68.15 -13.74 37.93
N VAL A 14 -69.01 -14.16 38.87
CA VAL A 14 -68.62 -14.95 40.04
C VAL A 14 -68.18 -16.34 39.59
N ILE A 15 -68.89 -17.00 38.67
CA ILE A 15 -68.51 -18.30 38.12
C ILE A 15 -67.18 -18.19 37.37
N ILE A 16 -67.01 -17.21 36.47
CA ILE A 16 -65.75 -16.96 35.77
C ILE A 16 -64.63 -16.66 36.77
N GLY A 17 -64.89 -15.81 37.76
CA GLY A 17 -63.94 -15.50 38.82
C GLY A 17 -63.52 -16.74 39.60
N LEU A 18 -64.48 -17.61 39.94
CA LEU A 18 -64.24 -18.87 40.64
C LEU A 18 -63.48 -19.87 39.76
N THR A 19 -63.82 -19.98 38.47
CA THR A 19 -63.13 -20.84 37.51
C THR A 19 -61.69 -20.37 37.25
N CYS A 20 -61.47 -19.06 37.08
CA CYS A 20 -60.13 -18.50 36.97
C CYS A 20 -59.33 -18.67 38.27
N PHE A 21 -59.97 -18.53 39.43
CA PHE A 21 -59.33 -18.71 40.73
C PHE A 21 -58.94 -20.17 41.00
N LEU A 22 -59.83 -21.13 40.68
CA LEU A 22 -59.61 -22.55 40.93
C LEU A 22 -58.73 -23.23 39.86
N TRP A 23 -58.93 -22.89 38.58
CA TRP A 23 -58.30 -23.60 37.45
C TRP A 23 -57.41 -22.73 36.56
N GLY A 24 -57.40 -21.40 36.74
CA GLY A 24 -56.62 -20.50 35.88
C GLY A 24 -55.13 -20.81 35.87
N ASN A 25 -54.55 -21.11 37.04
CA ASN A 25 -53.14 -21.50 37.14
C ASN A 25 -52.86 -22.80 36.36
N SER A 26 -53.70 -23.82 36.48
CA SER A 26 -53.51 -25.11 35.80
C SER A 26 -53.70 -25.02 34.28
N ILE A 27 -54.73 -24.30 33.81
CA ILE A 27 -55.01 -24.12 32.38
C ILE A 27 -53.87 -23.35 31.70
N ILE A 28 -53.37 -22.29 32.34
CA ILE A 28 -52.28 -21.48 31.78
C ILE A 28 -50.96 -22.25 31.79
N THR A 29 -50.67 -22.99 32.87
CA THR A 29 -49.48 -23.86 32.94
C THR A 29 -49.48 -24.84 31.77
N TRP A 30 -50.60 -25.55 31.57
CA TRP A 30 -50.76 -26.49 30.45
C TRP A 30 -50.59 -25.82 29.08
N ALA A 31 -51.18 -24.63 28.89
CA ALA A 31 -51.07 -23.89 27.64
C ALA A 31 -49.62 -23.47 27.33
N ILE A 32 -48.87 -23.00 28.34
CA ILE A 32 -47.48 -22.60 28.18
C ILE A 32 -46.59 -23.84 27.95
N GLU A 33 -46.77 -24.93 28.70
CA GLU A 33 -46.05 -26.17 28.49
C GLU A 33 -46.24 -26.71 27.07
N ASN A 34 -47.48 -26.78 26.58
CA ASN A 34 -47.78 -27.27 25.23
C ASN A 34 -47.21 -26.34 24.14
N THR A 35 -47.19 -25.04 24.38
CA THR A 35 -46.58 -24.06 23.47
C THR A 35 -45.06 -24.24 23.43
N LEU A 36 -44.41 -24.33 24.59
CA LEU A 36 -42.97 -24.59 24.68
C LEU A 36 -42.61 -25.92 24.04
N GLN A 37 -43.35 -26.99 24.30
CA GLN A 37 -43.15 -28.31 23.69
C GLN A 37 -43.31 -28.28 22.16
N THR A 38 -44.22 -27.46 21.64
CA THR A 38 -44.39 -27.29 20.19
C THR A 38 -43.22 -26.52 19.57
N ILE A 39 -42.71 -25.49 20.25
CA ILE A 39 -41.58 -24.68 19.78
C ILE A 39 -40.27 -25.49 19.86
N THR A 40 -40.03 -26.19 20.97
CA THR A 40 -38.77 -26.89 21.22
C THR A 40 -38.75 -28.31 20.67
N GLY A 41 -39.93 -28.90 20.41
CA GLY A 41 -40.06 -30.31 20.03
C GLY A 41 -39.69 -31.30 21.14
N THR A 42 -39.53 -30.82 22.38
CA THR A 42 -39.08 -31.60 23.53
C THR A 42 -39.93 -31.32 24.77
N LYS A 43 -39.95 -32.23 25.74
CA LYS A 43 -40.77 -32.06 26.95
C LYS A 43 -40.31 -30.82 27.73
N ALA A 44 -41.24 -29.90 27.93
CA ALA A 44 -41.11 -28.74 28.81
C ALA A 44 -42.06 -28.94 29.99
N GLU A 45 -41.56 -28.70 31.20
CA GLU A 45 -42.30 -28.82 32.46
C GLU A 45 -42.18 -27.51 33.23
N ILE A 46 -43.31 -27.07 33.80
CA ILE A 46 -43.43 -25.83 34.56
C ILE A 46 -43.94 -26.15 35.95
N GLU A 47 -43.17 -25.78 36.98
CA GLU A 47 -43.55 -25.96 38.37
C GLU A 47 -43.87 -24.63 39.06
N GLY A 48 -44.91 -24.65 39.91
CA GLY A 48 -45.21 -23.56 40.83
C GLY A 48 -45.65 -22.25 40.17
N PHE A 49 -46.41 -22.33 39.07
CA PHE A 49 -47.03 -21.17 38.43
C PHE A 49 -48.02 -20.46 39.37
N ARG A 50 -47.85 -19.15 39.53
CA ARG A 50 -48.73 -18.27 40.31
C ARG A 50 -49.05 -17.02 39.50
N LEU A 51 -50.33 -16.87 39.14
CA LEU A 51 -50.85 -15.63 38.58
C LEU A 51 -51.43 -14.76 39.69
N ASN A 52 -51.00 -13.50 39.77
CA ASN A 52 -51.70 -12.45 40.52
C ASN A 52 -52.49 -11.59 39.53
N PRO A 53 -53.81 -11.80 39.39
CA PRO A 53 -54.62 -11.10 38.39
C PRO A 53 -54.76 -9.59 38.68
N PHE A 54 -54.64 -9.16 39.94
CA PHE A 54 -54.76 -7.73 40.29
C PHE A 54 -53.48 -6.94 39.99
N ALA A 55 -52.32 -7.56 40.22
CA ALA A 55 -51.02 -6.97 39.90
C ALA A 55 -50.57 -7.25 38.45
N LEU A 56 -51.33 -8.09 37.72
CA LEU A 56 -50.96 -8.66 36.42
C LEU A 56 -49.52 -9.18 36.39
N SER A 57 -49.13 -9.86 37.46
CA SER A 57 -47.80 -10.44 37.61
C SER A 57 -47.90 -11.97 37.63
N VAL A 58 -46.99 -12.62 36.92
CA VAL A 58 -46.81 -14.07 36.92
C VAL A 58 -45.49 -14.39 37.61
N GLN A 59 -45.52 -15.39 38.48
CA GLN A 59 -44.33 -15.99 39.07
C GLN A 59 -44.32 -17.48 38.75
N ILE A 60 -43.18 -17.99 38.29
CA ILE A 60 -42.96 -19.39 38.01
C ILE A 60 -41.75 -19.85 38.82
N LYS A 61 -41.90 -20.94 39.56
CA LYS A 61 -40.86 -21.47 40.44
C LYS A 61 -39.84 -22.32 39.70
N SER A 62 -40.22 -23.05 38.67
CA SER A 62 -39.22 -23.71 37.84
C SER A 62 -39.74 -23.93 36.43
N VAL A 63 -38.84 -23.80 35.45
CA VAL A 63 -39.09 -24.24 34.08
C VAL A 63 -37.93 -25.14 33.67
N GLN A 64 -38.25 -26.35 33.25
CA GLN A 64 -37.28 -27.36 32.82
C GLN A 64 -37.57 -27.74 31.38
N ILE A 65 -36.60 -27.53 30.49
CA ILE A 65 -36.68 -27.90 29.08
C ILE A 65 -35.74 -29.07 28.83
N THR A 66 -36.24 -30.14 28.22
CA THR A 66 -35.46 -31.36 27.94
C THR A 66 -34.42 -31.14 26.84
N ASN A 67 -33.23 -31.71 27.00
CA ASN A 67 -32.20 -31.78 25.97
C ASN A 67 -32.59 -32.81 24.87
N PRO A 68 -32.73 -32.39 23.60
CA PRO A 68 -33.06 -33.31 22.50
C PRO A 68 -32.02 -34.42 22.28
N ALA A 69 -30.76 -34.18 22.66
CA ALA A 69 -29.67 -35.14 22.49
C ALA A 69 -29.57 -36.16 23.65
N ASP A 70 -30.07 -35.81 24.84
CA ASP A 70 -30.05 -36.65 26.04
C ASP A 70 -31.32 -36.39 26.87
N THR A 71 -32.32 -37.25 26.73
CA THR A 71 -33.67 -37.02 27.31
C THR A 71 -33.70 -37.13 28.84
N TRP A 72 -32.61 -37.59 29.46
CA TRP A 72 -32.41 -37.60 30.91
C TRP A 72 -31.73 -36.34 31.45
N LYS A 73 -31.50 -35.33 30.60
CA LYS A 73 -30.94 -34.04 30.98
C LYS A 73 -31.81 -32.87 30.52
N ASN A 74 -31.79 -31.81 31.31
CA ASN A 74 -32.37 -30.52 30.95
C ASN A 74 -31.37 -29.72 30.14
N ILE A 75 -31.78 -29.21 28.99
CA ILE A 75 -30.97 -28.21 28.28
C ILE A 75 -30.95 -26.90 29.05
N ILE A 76 -32.08 -26.53 29.64
CA ILE A 76 -32.28 -25.32 30.43
C ILE A 76 -33.12 -25.68 31.66
N ASP A 77 -32.67 -25.23 32.83
CA ASP A 77 -33.40 -25.29 34.09
C ASP A 77 -33.27 -23.94 34.80
N THR A 78 -34.39 -23.28 35.08
CA THR A 78 -34.45 -22.00 35.81
C THR A 78 -35.31 -22.15 37.05
N LYS A 79 -34.94 -21.44 38.12
CA LYS A 79 -35.60 -21.53 39.43
C LYS A 79 -36.51 -20.36 39.80
N LYS A 80 -36.52 -19.30 38.99
CA LYS A 80 -37.42 -18.18 39.24
C LYS A 80 -37.58 -17.39 37.96
N ILE A 81 -38.81 -17.38 37.48
CA ILE A 81 -39.24 -16.47 36.42
C ILE A 81 -40.27 -15.55 37.03
N SER A 82 -40.03 -14.25 37.00
CA SER A 82 -41.06 -13.25 37.26
C SER A 82 -41.35 -12.47 35.99
N PHE A 83 -42.62 -12.14 35.83
CA PHE A 83 -43.13 -11.47 34.65
C PHE A 83 -44.21 -10.49 35.08
N LYS A 84 -44.13 -9.24 34.62
CA LYS A 84 -45.10 -8.19 34.97
C LYS A 84 -45.66 -7.53 33.71
N LEU A 85 -46.97 -7.63 33.51
CA LEU A 85 -47.66 -6.96 32.40
C LEU A 85 -48.11 -5.55 32.80
N ALA A 86 -48.17 -4.66 31.82
CA ALA A 86 -48.82 -3.37 31.96
C ALA A 86 -50.34 -3.51 31.75
N PRO A 87 -51.19 -3.10 32.72
CA PRO A 87 -52.65 -3.28 32.63
C PRO A 87 -53.29 -2.49 31.51
N GLY A 88 -52.97 -1.20 31.36
CA GLY A 88 -53.59 -0.32 30.37
C GLY A 88 -53.50 -0.87 28.93
N PRO A 89 -52.30 -1.17 28.41
CA PRO A 89 -52.12 -1.68 27.06
C PRO A 89 -52.80 -3.03 26.79
N LEU A 90 -52.92 -3.89 27.81
CA LEU A 90 -53.55 -5.21 27.67
C LEU A 90 -55.02 -5.10 27.25
N PHE A 91 -55.75 -4.11 27.77
CA PHE A 91 -57.14 -3.83 27.39
C PHE A 91 -57.27 -3.25 25.97
N GLU A 92 -56.18 -2.71 25.41
CA GLU A 92 -56.11 -2.26 24.01
C GLU A 92 -55.69 -3.39 23.05
N GLY A 93 -55.55 -4.63 23.54
CA GLY A 93 -55.08 -5.78 22.76
C GLY A 93 -53.57 -5.78 22.51
N LYS A 94 -52.80 -5.00 23.28
CA LYS A 94 -51.34 -4.89 23.18
C LYS A 94 -50.65 -5.65 24.31
N THR A 95 -49.59 -6.38 23.97
CA THR A 95 -48.80 -7.12 24.94
C THR A 95 -47.60 -6.28 25.37
N VAL A 96 -47.75 -5.54 26.47
CA VAL A 96 -46.67 -4.74 27.06
C VAL A 96 -46.24 -5.35 28.38
N ILE A 97 -44.96 -5.69 28.45
CA ILE A 97 -44.32 -6.36 29.57
C ILE A 97 -43.33 -5.37 30.17
N ASP A 98 -43.59 -4.96 31.42
CA ASP A 98 -42.74 -4.00 32.11
C ASP A 98 -41.40 -4.62 32.50
N GLU A 99 -41.43 -5.88 32.94
CA GLU A 99 -40.25 -6.57 33.44
C GLU A 99 -40.39 -8.09 33.29
N ILE A 100 -39.31 -8.72 32.82
CA ILE A 100 -39.07 -10.15 32.89
C ILE A 100 -37.77 -10.36 33.67
N ILE A 101 -37.82 -11.15 34.74
CA ILE A 101 -36.62 -11.55 35.48
C ILE A 101 -36.49 -13.07 35.39
N LEU A 102 -35.37 -13.52 34.84
CA LEU A 102 -34.95 -14.92 34.80
C LEU A 102 -33.77 -15.09 35.76
N GLU A 103 -33.99 -15.73 36.91
CA GLU A 103 -32.95 -15.99 37.89
C GLU A 103 -32.47 -17.45 37.87
N GLU A 104 -31.16 -17.61 38.14
CA GLU A 104 -30.50 -18.90 38.30
C GLU A 104 -30.71 -19.88 37.13
N LEU A 105 -30.55 -19.42 35.88
CA LEU A 105 -30.45 -20.32 34.74
C LEU A 105 -29.26 -21.26 34.93
N THR A 106 -29.56 -22.55 34.90
CA THR A 106 -28.59 -23.65 34.93
C THR A 106 -28.77 -24.48 33.67
N PHE A 107 -27.68 -25.07 33.19
CA PHE A 107 -27.64 -25.82 31.94
C PHE A 107 -27.21 -27.26 32.20
N ASN A 108 -27.72 -28.18 31.38
CA ASN A 108 -27.32 -29.58 31.38
C ASN A 108 -27.53 -30.31 32.73
N THR A 109 -28.59 -29.96 33.48
CA THR A 109 -28.90 -30.59 34.78
C THR A 109 -29.53 -31.98 34.59
N LYS A 110 -29.32 -32.89 35.55
CA LYS A 110 -29.90 -34.24 35.51
C LYS A 110 -31.40 -34.20 35.80
N ARG A 111 -32.22 -34.82 34.95
CA ARG A 111 -33.67 -34.94 35.13
C ARG A 111 -34.03 -36.10 36.04
N ARG A 112 -35.19 -35.98 36.70
CA ARG A 112 -35.80 -37.08 37.49
C ARG A 112 -36.65 -38.01 36.63
N THR A 113 -37.17 -37.53 35.49
CA THR A 113 -38.06 -38.25 34.58
C THR A 113 -37.58 -38.11 33.13
N ASP A 114 -37.81 -39.15 32.34
CA ASP A 114 -37.51 -39.13 30.90
C ASP A 114 -38.32 -38.05 30.18
N GLY A 115 -37.63 -37.18 29.45
CA GLY A 115 -38.19 -36.06 28.71
C GLY A 115 -38.63 -36.39 27.27
N LYS A 116 -38.73 -37.67 26.91
CA LYS A 116 -39.11 -38.11 25.57
C LYS A 116 -40.61 -37.86 25.29
N LEU A 117 -40.92 -37.02 24.31
CA LEU A 117 -42.29 -36.85 23.80
C LEU A 117 -42.61 -37.87 22.69
N PRO A 118 -43.86 -38.34 22.57
CA PRO A 118 -44.30 -39.16 21.44
C PRO A 118 -44.14 -38.36 20.13
N LYS A 119 -43.41 -38.91 19.16
CA LYS A 119 -43.04 -38.22 17.91
C LYS A 119 -44.28 -37.77 17.13
N LYS A 120 -44.50 -36.46 17.03
CA LYS A 120 -45.17 -35.84 15.87
C LYS A 120 -44.05 -35.43 14.91
N ALA A 121 -44.17 -35.83 13.64
CA ALA A 121 -43.13 -35.63 12.63
C ALA A 121 -42.69 -34.16 12.56
N SER A 122 -41.48 -33.87 13.06
CA SER A 122 -40.84 -32.57 12.84
C SER A 122 -40.40 -32.51 11.39
N SER A 123 -40.77 -31.40 10.72
CA SER A 123 -40.33 -31.07 9.38
C SER A 123 -38.81 -31.16 9.25
N THR A 124 -38.41 -31.80 8.16
CA THR A 124 -37.06 -31.91 7.63
C THR A 124 -36.26 -30.63 7.82
N LYS A 125 -35.12 -30.72 8.54
CA LYS A 125 -34.08 -29.68 8.47
C LYS A 125 -33.56 -29.66 7.04
N GLU A 126 -33.90 -28.63 6.30
CA GLU A 126 -33.24 -28.33 5.03
C GLU A 126 -31.74 -28.17 5.28
N ALA A 127 -30.96 -29.03 4.64
CA ALA A 127 -29.53 -28.86 4.51
C ALA A 127 -29.30 -27.59 3.70
N LYS A 128 -28.80 -26.54 4.36
CA LYS A 128 -28.39 -25.30 3.68
C LYS A 128 -27.24 -25.64 2.73
N GLU A 129 -27.45 -25.38 1.45
CA GLU A 129 -26.41 -25.42 0.42
C GLU A 129 -25.20 -24.56 0.81
N PRO A 130 -23.97 -24.96 0.42
CA PRO A 130 -22.80 -24.12 0.61
C PRO A 130 -22.93 -22.81 -0.21
N SER A 131 -22.86 -21.69 0.52
CA SER A 131 -22.89 -20.33 -0.05
C SER A 131 -21.78 -20.14 -1.11
N LYS A 132 -22.13 -19.43 -2.20
CA LYS A 132 -21.29 -19.03 -3.35
C LYS A 132 -20.04 -18.20 -2.99
N LEU A 133 -19.73 -18.01 -1.71
CA LEU A 133 -18.58 -17.24 -1.19
C LEU A 133 -17.26 -18.03 -1.16
N GLN A 134 -17.26 -19.32 -1.50
CA GLN A 134 -16.03 -20.16 -1.51
C GLN A 134 -15.15 -19.98 -2.76
N LYS A 135 -15.56 -19.17 -3.75
CA LYS A 135 -14.89 -19.12 -5.08
C LYS A 135 -13.87 -17.99 -5.30
N THR A 136 -13.55 -17.15 -4.32
CA THR A 136 -12.74 -15.93 -4.56
C THR A 136 -11.40 -15.83 -3.80
N ILE A 137 -10.93 -16.89 -3.11
CA ILE A 137 -9.62 -16.84 -2.40
C ILE A 137 -8.64 -17.92 -2.91
N ALA A 138 -8.77 -18.33 -4.18
CA ALA A 138 -7.99 -19.43 -4.75
C ALA A 138 -6.70 -18.99 -5.48
N THR A 139 -6.28 -17.73 -5.38
CA THR A 139 -5.08 -17.24 -6.07
C THR A 139 -4.04 -16.75 -5.09
N MET A 140 -3.40 -17.67 -4.38
CA MET A 140 -2.05 -17.42 -3.86
C MET A 140 -1.03 -17.76 -4.95
N PRO A 141 -0.08 -16.85 -5.26
CA PRO A 141 1.12 -17.24 -5.96
C PRO A 141 1.94 -18.14 -5.02
N ILE A 142 2.02 -19.42 -5.37
CA ILE A 142 2.96 -20.36 -4.74
C ILE A 142 4.36 -19.89 -5.14
N LEU A 143 5.04 -19.20 -4.24
CA LEU A 143 6.41 -18.73 -4.44
C LEU A 143 7.37 -19.90 -4.25
N LYS A 144 7.58 -20.71 -5.28
CA LYS A 144 8.61 -21.75 -5.28
C LYS A 144 9.99 -21.07 -5.34
N PRO A 145 10.89 -21.22 -4.35
CA PRO A 145 12.19 -20.54 -4.36
C PRO A 145 13.15 -21.00 -5.47
N GLU A 146 12.87 -22.14 -6.09
CA GLU A 146 13.51 -22.58 -7.36
C GLU A 146 13.36 -21.51 -8.46
N THR A 147 12.23 -20.81 -8.50
CA THR A 147 11.99 -19.71 -9.45
C THR A 147 12.72 -18.42 -9.05
N ILE A 148 12.98 -18.19 -7.76
CA ILE A 148 13.70 -17.01 -7.27
C ILE A 148 15.20 -17.17 -7.54
N ALA A 149 15.76 -18.36 -7.29
CA ALA A 149 17.16 -18.65 -7.60
C ALA A 149 17.43 -18.68 -9.12
N ALA A 150 16.51 -19.26 -9.91
CA ALA A 150 16.63 -19.27 -11.36
C ALA A 150 16.47 -17.89 -12.03
N ASN A 151 15.83 -16.93 -11.35
CA ASN A 151 15.70 -15.54 -11.80
C ASN A 151 16.88 -14.66 -11.37
N LEU A 152 17.77 -15.12 -10.49
CA LEU A 152 18.97 -14.41 -10.02
C LEU A 152 20.25 -14.90 -10.72
N ASP A 153 20.13 -15.34 -11.98
CA ASP A 153 21.26 -15.75 -12.80
C ASP A 153 21.80 -14.55 -13.58
N LEU A 154 22.97 -14.05 -13.16
CA LEU A 154 23.63 -12.90 -13.76
C LEU A 154 23.98 -13.14 -15.23
N GLU A 155 24.44 -14.34 -15.60
CA GLU A 155 24.82 -14.62 -16.98
C GLU A 155 23.61 -14.59 -17.89
N LYS A 156 22.50 -15.21 -17.47
CA LYS A 156 21.26 -15.24 -18.24
C LYS A 156 20.67 -13.83 -18.45
N ILE A 157 20.66 -13.00 -17.41
CA ILE A 157 20.13 -11.63 -17.48
C ILE A 157 21.03 -10.75 -18.36
N THR A 158 22.35 -10.85 -18.22
CA THR A 158 23.29 -9.99 -18.95
C THR A 158 23.52 -10.44 -20.40
N ALA A 159 23.43 -11.74 -20.71
CA ALA A 159 23.61 -12.26 -22.06
C ALA A 159 22.51 -11.84 -23.04
N SER A 160 21.29 -11.60 -22.52
CA SER A 160 20.13 -11.18 -23.31
C SER A 160 19.90 -9.66 -23.31
N TYR A 161 20.73 -8.91 -22.56
CA TYR A 161 20.59 -7.47 -22.40
C TYR A 161 21.56 -6.71 -23.31
N GLU A 162 21.02 -5.78 -24.10
CA GLU A 162 21.80 -4.85 -24.91
C GLU A 162 22.23 -3.66 -24.05
N PHE A 163 23.52 -3.56 -23.74
CA PHE A 163 24.05 -2.50 -22.89
C PHE A 163 24.05 -1.16 -23.62
N LYS A 164 23.37 -0.16 -23.05
CA LYS A 164 23.42 1.22 -23.55
C LYS A 164 24.83 1.80 -23.48
N THR A 165 25.62 1.34 -22.51
CA THR A 165 27.04 1.66 -22.39
C THR A 165 27.83 1.19 -23.61
N ASP A 166 27.58 -0.02 -24.11
CA ASP A 166 28.24 -0.57 -25.30
C ASP A 166 27.80 0.20 -26.55
N LEU A 167 26.49 0.39 -26.74
CA LEU A 167 25.93 1.16 -27.85
C LEU A 167 26.47 2.61 -27.90
N SER A 168 26.54 3.27 -26.74
CA SER A 168 27.06 4.63 -26.65
C SER A 168 28.56 4.68 -26.88
N THR A 169 29.31 3.66 -26.44
CA THR A 169 30.74 3.54 -26.74
C THR A 169 30.98 3.43 -28.24
N ASP A 170 30.21 2.59 -28.94
CA ASP A 170 30.29 2.44 -30.39
C ASP A 170 29.90 3.72 -31.13
N ARG A 171 28.85 4.42 -30.66
CA ARG A 171 28.46 5.74 -31.20
C ARG A 171 29.59 6.76 -31.06
N ILE A 172 30.16 6.89 -29.85
CA ILE A 172 31.26 7.83 -29.60
C ILE A 172 32.51 7.44 -30.41
N LYS A 173 32.76 6.14 -30.61
CA LYS A 173 33.84 5.66 -31.48
C LYS A 173 33.63 6.09 -32.95
N SER A 174 32.40 6.03 -33.44
CA SER A 174 32.02 6.55 -34.77
C SER A 174 32.18 8.07 -34.88
N GLU A 175 31.76 8.81 -33.84
CA GLU A 175 31.96 10.26 -33.75
C GLU A 175 33.45 10.61 -33.71
N LEU A 176 34.25 9.89 -32.92
CA LEU A 176 35.71 10.03 -32.87
C LEU A 176 36.35 9.79 -34.23
N THR A 177 35.89 8.78 -34.99
CA THR A 177 36.35 8.52 -36.36
C THR A 177 36.02 9.69 -37.30
N SER A 178 34.89 10.35 -37.08
CA SER A 178 34.50 11.54 -37.84
C SER A 178 35.36 12.76 -37.47
N TYR A 179 35.68 12.94 -36.19
CA TYR A 179 36.64 13.96 -35.73
C TYR A 179 38.04 13.70 -36.28
N GLN A 180 38.51 12.45 -36.30
CA GLN A 180 39.80 12.08 -36.89
C GLN A 180 39.91 12.52 -38.34
N LYS A 181 38.88 12.30 -39.16
CA LYS A 181 38.86 12.77 -40.56
C LYS A 181 38.96 14.29 -40.68
N LYS A 182 38.24 15.03 -39.82
CA LYS A 182 38.32 16.50 -39.77
C LYS A 182 39.72 16.95 -39.34
N TRP A 183 40.29 16.31 -38.32
CA TRP A 183 41.62 16.62 -37.83
C TRP A 183 42.70 16.30 -38.85
N ASP A 184 42.61 15.19 -39.58
CA ASP A 184 43.53 14.88 -40.68
C ASP A 184 43.46 15.92 -41.80
N ALA A 185 42.26 16.42 -42.13
CA ALA A 185 42.11 17.54 -43.05
C ALA A 185 42.79 18.82 -42.52
N ASN A 186 42.59 19.15 -41.25
CA ASN A 186 43.24 20.29 -40.61
C ASN A 186 44.78 20.12 -40.56
N LEU A 187 45.29 18.91 -40.33
CA LEU A 187 46.73 18.61 -40.36
C LEU A 187 47.32 18.84 -41.77
N ASN A 188 46.56 18.52 -42.82
CA ASN A 188 46.98 18.83 -44.19
C ASN A 188 47.01 20.35 -44.43
N GLU A 189 46.01 21.10 -43.96
CA GLU A 189 46.01 22.57 -44.03
C GLU A 189 47.17 23.18 -43.22
N LEU A 190 47.47 22.66 -42.03
CA LEU A 190 48.61 23.08 -41.22
C LEU A 190 49.95 22.77 -41.92
N SER A 191 50.04 21.64 -42.61
CA SER A 191 51.23 21.27 -43.40
C SER A 191 51.43 22.21 -44.59
N LEU A 192 50.35 22.62 -45.25
CA LEU A 192 50.38 23.65 -46.31
C LEU A 192 50.79 25.01 -45.74
N ALA A 193 50.19 25.42 -44.62
CA ALA A 193 50.56 26.64 -43.92
C ALA A 193 52.05 26.65 -43.52
N LYS A 194 52.57 25.52 -43.04
CA LYS A 194 54.00 25.35 -42.74
C LYS A 194 54.88 25.52 -43.99
N ALA A 195 54.47 24.95 -45.12
CA ALA A 195 55.18 25.09 -46.38
C ALA A 195 55.15 26.53 -46.91
N GLU A 196 54.01 27.23 -46.77
CA GLU A 196 53.91 28.67 -47.09
C GLU A 196 54.79 29.52 -46.17
N LEU A 197 54.82 29.21 -44.88
CA LEU A 197 55.65 29.89 -43.90
C LEU A 197 57.14 29.78 -44.24
N LYS A 198 57.60 28.60 -44.68
CA LYS A 198 58.96 28.41 -45.20
C LYS A 198 59.25 29.23 -46.46
N LYS A 199 58.26 29.45 -47.33
CA LYS A 199 58.39 30.35 -48.49
C LYS A 199 58.50 31.81 -48.05
N LEU A 200 57.75 32.21 -47.03
CA LEU A 200 57.83 33.56 -46.45
C LEU A 200 59.21 33.80 -45.81
N ASP A 201 59.72 32.85 -45.04
CA ASP A 201 61.08 32.88 -44.46
C ASP A 201 62.15 33.07 -45.54
N THR A 202 62.03 32.32 -46.65
CA THR A 202 62.96 32.43 -47.78
C THR A 202 62.90 33.83 -48.42
N LYS A 203 61.69 34.37 -48.65
CA LYS A 203 61.48 35.73 -49.18
C LYS A 203 62.02 36.80 -48.22
N LEU A 204 61.78 36.64 -46.92
CA LEU A 204 62.26 37.54 -45.88
C LEU A 204 63.79 37.53 -45.81
N THR A 205 64.41 36.36 -45.90
CA THR A 205 65.87 36.20 -45.94
C THR A 205 66.49 36.86 -47.18
N GLN A 206 65.88 36.70 -48.37
CA GLN A 206 66.30 37.41 -49.58
C GLN A 206 66.22 38.94 -49.41
N LEU A 207 65.14 39.41 -48.79
CA LEU A 207 64.93 40.83 -48.49
C LEU A 207 65.93 41.35 -47.45
N LYS A 208 66.34 40.53 -46.47
CA LYS A 208 67.40 40.87 -45.51
C LYS A 208 68.75 41.08 -46.17
N ASN A 209 69.08 40.25 -47.16
CA ASN A 209 70.36 40.28 -47.87
C ASN A 209 70.44 41.37 -48.96
N THR A 210 69.31 41.95 -49.34
CA THR A 210 69.26 42.99 -50.38
C THR A 210 69.20 44.39 -49.74
N LYS A 211 70.25 45.20 -49.93
CA LYS A 211 70.28 46.60 -49.45
C LYS A 211 69.72 47.52 -50.54
N PRO A 212 68.71 48.37 -50.24
CA PRO A 212 68.16 49.30 -51.22
C PRO A 212 69.11 50.47 -51.48
N ASN A 213 69.35 50.81 -52.74
CA ASN A 213 70.26 51.89 -53.15
C ASN A 213 69.55 53.22 -53.43
N ASN A 214 68.24 53.19 -53.64
CA ASN A 214 67.42 54.37 -53.93
C ASN A 214 66.00 54.25 -53.32
N LEU A 215 65.25 55.35 -53.36
CA LEU A 215 63.88 55.42 -52.82
C LEU A 215 62.89 54.49 -53.53
N LEU A 216 63.09 54.17 -54.81
CA LEU A 216 62.20 53.30 -55.58
C LEU A 216 62.37 51.83 -55.17
N GLU A 217 63.61 51.35 -55.05
CA GLU A 217 63.95 50.02 -54.55
C GLU A 217 63.47 49.84 -53.11
N LEU A 218 63.62 50.87 -52.25
CA LEU A 218 63.14 50.83 -50.88
C LEU A 218 61.60 50.72 -50.81
N LYS A 219 60.88 51.45 -51.67
CA LYS A 219 59.42 51.33 -51.77
C LYS A 219 59.01 49.90 -52.16
N GLY A 220 59.67 49.32 -53.17
CA GLY A 220 59.42 47.93 -53.57
C GLY A 220 59.70 46.90 -52.46
N GLN A 221 60.73 47.13 -51.64
CA GLN A 221 61.00 46.30 -50.45
C GLN A 221 59.94 46.46 -49.36
N LEU A 222 59.43 47.68 -49.15
CA LEU A 222 58.34 47.97 -48.22
C LEU A 222 56.99 47.36 -48.68
N ASP A 223 56.74 47.32 -49.98
CA ASP A 223 55.56 46.65 -50.53
C ASP A 223 55.69 45.12 -50.33
N THR A 224 56.85 44.55 -50.64
CA THR A 224 57.14 43.12 -50.41
C THR A 224 57.00 42.71 -48.94
N ILE A 225 57.51 43.49 -47.99
CA ILE A 225 57.38 43.16 -46.55
C ILE A 225 55.92 43.26 -46.07
N ASN A 226 55.12 44.15 -46.64
CA ASN A 226 53.68 44.22 -46.36
C ASN A 226 52.95 42.98 -46.90
N GLU A 227 53.28 42.52 -48.11
CA GLU A 227 52.73 41.27 -48.67
C GLU A 227 53.09 40.04 -47.81
N ILE A 228 54.35 39.96 -47.34
CA ILE A 228 54.81 38.91 -46.44
C ILE A 228 54.01 38.95 -45.13
N ARG A 229 53.84 40.15 -44.54
CA ARG A 229 53.04 40.34 -43.33
C ARG A 229 51.59 39.91 -43.51
N ASP A 230 50.95 40.31 -44.60
CA ASP A 230 49.55 39.96 -44.86
C ASP A 230 49.38 38.45 -45.07
N SER A 231 50.37 37.80 -45.68
CA SER A 231 50.42 36.33 -45.81
C SER A 231 50.58 35.65 -44.44
N ALA A 232 51.49 36.15 -43.59
CA ALA A 232 51.66 35.65 -42.22
C ALA A 232 50.37 35.81 -41.38
N ARG A 233 49.64 36.92 -41.53
CA ARG A 233 48.34 37.13 -40.88
C ARG A 233 47.27 36.14 -41.33
N LYS A 234 47.23 35.79 -42.63
CA LYS A 234 46.33 34.75 -43.13
C LYS A 234 46.67 33.40 -42.51
N ILE A 235 47.94 33.01 -42.51
CA ILE A 235 48.42 31.78 -41.87
C ILE A 235 48.05 31.76 -40.38
N ARG A 236 48.24 32.88 -39.66
CA ARG A 236 47.83 33.02 -38.25
C ARG A 236 46.36 32.75 -38.03
N THR A 237 45.51 33.27 -38.91
CA THR A 237 44.07 33.08 -38.82
C THR A 237 43.70 31.61 -39.02
N THR A 238 44.29 30.94 -40.01
CA THR A 238 44.11 29.50 -40.25
C THR A 238 44.57 28.66 -39.05
N VAL A 239 45.78 28.90 -38.54
CA VAL A 239 46.34 28.17 -37.39
C VAL A 239 45.51 28.38 -36.13
N LYS A 240 45.02 29.60 -35.89
CA LYS A 240 44.16 29.93 -34.75
C LYS A 240 42.81 29.23 -34.85
N ALA A 241 42.17 29.25 -36.02
CA ALA A 241 40.90 28.56 -36.24
C ALA A 241 41.03 27.04 -36.03
N ALA A 242 42.12 26.43 -36.50
CA ALA A 242 42.40 25.02 -36.28
C ALA A 242 42.60 24.68 -34.79
N ASP A 243 43.30 25.52 -34.02
CA ASP A 243 43.49 25.35 -32.57
C ASP A 243 42.17 25.50 -31.78
N GLU A 244 41.35 26.50 -32.12
CA GLU A 244 40.04 26.72 -31.49
C GLU A 244 39.08 25.56 -31.79
N GLN A 245 39.01 25.11 -33.04
CA GLN A 245 38.19 23.96 -33.43
C GLN A 245 38.62 22.69 -32.70
N PHE A 246 39.92 22.41 -32.64
CA PHE A 246 40.45 21.24 -31.95
C PHE A 246 40.13 21.26 -30.44
N LYS A 247 40.23 22.42 -29.79
CA LYS A 247 39.85 22.59 -28.38
C LYS A 247 38.37 22.31 -28.15
N GLN A 248 37.51 22.82 -29.02
CA GLN A 248 36.06 22.59 -28.94
C GLN A 248 35.73 21.09 -29.13
N ASP A 249 36.23 20.47 -30.21
CA ASP A 249 36.02 19.05 -30.50
C ASP A 249 36.48 18.17 -29.31
N ASN A 250 37.61 18.52 -28.70
CA ASN A 250 38.14 17.82 -27.54
C ASN A 250 37.22 17.91 -26.30
N GLN A 251 36.63 19.09 -26.06
CA GLN A 251 35.69 19.30 -24.95
C GLN A 251 34.41 18.50 -25.18
N GLU A 252 33.87 18.51 -26.40
CA GLU A 252 32.68 17.73 -26.77
C GLU A 252 32.93 16.22 -26.62
N LEU A 253 34.08 15.72 -27.08
CA LEU A 253 34.48 14.33 -26.88
C LEU A 253 34.66 13.96 -25.40
N GLU A 254 35.22 14.85 -24.59
CA GLU A 254 35.35 14.60 -23.14
C GLU A 254 34.00 14.53 -22.44
N ALA A 255 33.06 15.41 -22.82
CA ALA A 255 31.70 15.39 -22.31
C ALA A 255 30.96 14.10 -22.71
N ALA A 256 31.11 13.66 -23.96
CA ALA A 256 30.53 12.41 -24.46
C ALA A 256 31.09 11.17 -23.75
N ILE A 257 32.40 11.10 -23.53
CA ILE A 257 33.01 10.00 -22.76
C ILE A 257 32.50 10.02 -21.31
N LYS A 258 32.42 11.20 -20.67
CA LYS A 258 31.88 11.33 -19.30
C LYS A 258 30.41 10.93 -19.20
N SER A 259 29.61 11.07 -20.26
CA SER A 259 28.20 10.67 -20.23
C SER A 259 27.99 9.16 -20.17
N LEU A 260 29.00 8.34 -20.51
CA LEU A 260 28.93 6.88 -20.33
C LEU A 260 28.62 6.46 -18.89
N LYS A 261 28.98 7.27 -17.89
CA LYS A 261 28.62 7.03 -16.48
C LYS A 261 27.11 7.04 -16.25
N ASN A 262 26.38 7.89 -16.97
CA ASN A 262 24.93 7.96 -16.89
C ASN A 262 24.30 6.75 -17.58
N GLU A 263 24.85 6.31 -18.71
CA GLU A 263 24.41 5.11 -19.41
C GLU A 263 24.65 3.84 -18.57
N ALA A 264 25.81 3.72 -17.93
CA ALA A 264 26.11 2.64 -16.99
C ALA A 264 25.14 2.63 -15.81
N LYS A 265 24.79 3.80 -15.26
CA LYS A 265 23.77 3.90 -14.21
C LYS A 265 22.39 3.45 -14.71
N ALA A 266 22.02 3.81 -15.94
CA ALA A 266 20.77 3.38 -16.55
C ALA A 266 20.74 1.88 -16.82
N ASP A 267 21.83 1.30 -17.33
CA ASP A 267 22.00 -0.15 -17.53
C ASP A 267 21.85 -0.91 -16.21
N TYR A 268 22.52 -0.44 -15.15
CA TYR A 268 22.39 -1.04 -13.82
C TYR A 268 20.93 -1.04 -13.32
N GLN A 269 20.23 0.08 -13.48
CA GLN A 269 18.82 0.19 -13.06
C GLN A 269 17.89 -0.71 -13.90
N ALA A 270 18.11 -0.78 -15.21
CA ALA A 270 17.34 -1.65 -16.10
C ALA A 270 17.55 -3.12 -15.77
N LEU A 271 18.80 -3.54 -15.55
CA LEU A 271 19.15 -4.91 -15.17
C LEU A 271 18.59 -5.29 -13.79
N LEU A 272 18.59 -4.36 -12.82
CA LEU A 272 17.93 -4.56 -11.52
C LEU A 272 16.41 -4.78 -11.66
N ALA A 273 15.76 -4.02 -12.55
CA ALA A 273 14.33 -4.18 -12.81
C ALA A 273 14.02 -5.51 -13.52
N LEU A 274 14.87 -5.92 -14.46
CA LEU A 274 14.78 -7.21 -15.16
C LEU A 274 14.95 -8.41 -14.22
N ALA A 275 15.79 -8.28 -13.19
CA ALA A 275 16.00 -9.31 -12.18
C ALA A 275 14.75 -9.60 -11.32
N LYS A 276 13.70 -8.74 -11.39
CA LYS A 276 12.42 -8.90 -10.69
C LYS A 276 12.59 -9.40 -9.25
N LEU A 277 13.47 -8.73 -8.50
CA LEU A 277 13.76 -9.07 -7.11
C LEU A 277 12.43 -9.19 -6.34
N PRO A 278 12.15 -10.34 -5.69
CA PRO A 278 10.87 -10.50 -5.00
C PRO A 278 10.75 -9.48 -3.87
N ASP A 279 9.64 -8.73 -3.84
CA ASP A 279 9.34 -7.88 -2.69
C ASP A 279 8.76 -8.73 -1.56
N PHE A 280 9.65 -9.25 -0.72
CA PHE A 280 9.29 -10.03 0.46
C PHE A 280 8.60 -9.19 1.56
N GLY A 281 8.56 -7.86 1.43
CA GLY A 281 7.90 -6.96 2.37
C GLY A 281 6.41 -6.73 2.08
N SER A 282 5.97 -6.88 0.83
CA SER A 282 4.58 -6.63 0.41
C SER A 282 3.67 -7.86 0.54
N LEU A 283 4.23 -9.03 0.89
CA LEU A 283 3.48 -10.28 1.01
C LEU A 283 2.71 -10.34 2.33
N ASN A 284 1.40 -10.60 2.26
CA ASN A 284 0.55 -10.78 3.42
C ASN A 284 0.55 -12.25 3.88
N TYR A 285 1.61 -12.65 4.60
CA TYR A 285 1.78 -14.01 5.13
C TYR A 285 0.64 -14.43 6.07
N ALA A 286 0.01 -13.50 6.78
CA ALA A 286 -1.09 -13.77 7.68
C ALA A 286 -2.38 -14.13 6.92
N GLU A 287 -2.68 -13.38 5.87
CA GLU A 287 -3.80 -13.68 4.97
C GLU A 287 -3.58 -15.01 4.25
N ALA A 288 -2.35 -15.26 3.80
CA ALA A 288 -1.94 -16.53 3.20
C ALA A 288 -2.19 -17.74 4.11
N LEU A 289 -1.71 -17.65 5.35
CA LEU A 289 -1.74 -18.76 6.30
C LEU A 289 -3.11 -18.94 6.95
N LEU A 290 -3.77 -17.84 7.33
CA LEU A 290 -4.96 -17.87 8.17
C LEU A 290 -6.25 -17.50 7.43
N GLY A 291 -6.16 -16.96 6.20
CA GLY A 291 -7.30 -16.38 5.49
C GLY A 291 -8.44 -17.35 5.24
N LYS A 292 -8.12 -18.58 4.81
CA LYS A 292 -9.14 -19.64 4.60
C LYS A 292 -9.86 -19.98 5.90
N THR A 293 -9.11 -20.16 6.99
CA THR A 293 -9.65 -20.53 8.30
C THR A 293 -10.53 -19.41 8.86
N ILE A 294 -10.06 -18.15 8.83
CA ILE A 294 -10.80 -17.00 9.34
C ILE A 294 -12.06 -16.73 8.50
N LEU A 295 -11.99 -16.85 7.18
CA LEU A 295 -13.15 -16.68 6.31
C LEU A 295 -14.25 -17.67 6.67
N ASN A 296 -13.91 -18.95 6.87
CA ASN A 296 -14.90 -19.98 7.22
C ASN A 296 -15.67 -19.64 8.50
N TYR A 297 -14.99 -19.23 9.57
CA TYR A 297 -15.67 -18.79 10.81
C TYR A 297 -16.53 -17.55 10.59
N SER A 298 -16.06 -16.62 9.77
CA SER A 298 -16.74 -15.34 9.53
C SER A 298 -18.03 -15.49 8.73
N THR A 299 -18.12 -16.48 7.83
CA THR A 299 -19.39 -16.79 7.14
C THR A 299 -20.50 -17.19 8.11
N THR A 300 -20.16 -17.90 9.19
CA THR A 300 -21.13 -18.29 10.22
C THR A 300 -21.65 -17.06 10.96
N ILE A 301 -20.76 -16.13 11.31
CA ILE A 301 -21.11 -14.86 11.98
C ILE A 301 -22.01 -14.02 11.09
N ILE A 302 -21.67 -13.84 9.80
CA ILE A 302 -22.51 -13.10 8.84
C ILE A 302 -23.90 -13.72 8.74
N ASN A 303 -24.00 -15.05 8.68
CA ASN A 303 -25.31 -15.71 8.59
C ASN A 303 -26.17 -15.46 9.83
N ILE A 304 -25.56 -15.44 11.02
CA ILE A 304 -26.26 -15.07 12.27
C ILE A 304 -26.73 -13.62 12.20
N ILE A 305 -25.87 -12.69 11.75
CA ILE A 305 -26.22 -11.27 11.59
C ILE A 305 -27.38 -11.08 10.60
N LYS A 306 -27.34 -11.75 9.44
CA LYS A 306 -28.41 -11.68 8.44
C LYS A 306 -29.74 -12.24 8.97
N GLU A 307 -29.69 -13.31 9.75
CA GLU A 307 -30.88 -13.85 10.40
C GLU A 307 -31.43 -12.87 11.44
N LEU A 308 -30.57 -12.25 12.25
CA LEU A 308 -30.97 -11.19 13.20
C LEU A 308 -31.65 -10.01 12.49
N GLN A 309 -31.07 -9.51 11.39
CA GLN A 309 -31.66 -8.43 10.59
C GLN A 309 -33.06 -8.79 10.04
N LYS A 310 -33.25 -10.04 9.60
CA LYS A 310 -34.54 -10.51 9.08
C LYS A 310 -35.66 -10.46 10.13
N HIS A 311 -35.33 -10.70 11.40
CA HIS A 311 -36.29 -10.70 12.52
C HIS A 311 -36.46 -9.33 13.21
N LEU A 312 -35.72 -8.31 12.78
CA LEU A 312 -35.81 -6.94 13.27
C LEU A 312 -36.35 -6.00 12.17
N PRO A 313 -37.63 -6.11 11.78
CA PRO A 313 -38.16 -5.34 10.67
C PRO A 313 -38.18 -3.84 10.98
N VAL A 314 -37.66 -3.05 10.05
CA VAL A 314 -37.76 -1.57 10.06
C VAL A 314 -39.05 -1.10 9.38
N LYS A 315 -39.69 -1.98 8.61
CA LYS A 315 -40.94 -1.66 7.92
C LYS A 315 -42.07 -1.54 8.93
N VAL A 316 -42.65 -0.34 8.98
CA VAL A 316 -44.06 -0.16 9.31
C VAL A 316 -44.84 -0.87 8.21
N GLU A 317 -45.09 -2.16 8.36
CA GLU A 317 -46.24 -2.76 7.69
C GLU A 317 -47.44 -2.02 8.27
N SER A 318 -48.00 -1.09 7.47
CA SER A 318 -49.40 -0.74 7.63
C SER A 318 -50.13 -2.07 7.68
N PRO A 319 -50.76 -2.44 8.81
CA PRO A 319 -51.28 -3.78 8.98
C PRO A 319 -52.14 -4.11 7.75
N PRO A 320 -51.95 -5.27 7.10
CA PRO A 320 -52.84 -5.66 6.02
C PRO A 320 -54.25 -5.52 6.58
N LYS A 321 -55.07 -4.69 5.94
CA LYS A 321 -56.46 -4.47 6.35
C LYS A 321 -57.08 -5.86 6.50
N ALA A 322 -57.26 -6.32 7.74
CA ALA A 322 -58.06 -7.51 7.97
C ALA A 322 -59.40 -7.22 7.29
N LYS A 323 -59.79 -8.05 6.32
CA LYS A 323 -61.08 -7.87 5.64
C LYS A 323 -62.14 -7.81 6.74
N PRO A 324 -62.84 -6.67 6.91
CA PRO A 324 -63.81 -6.55 7.97
C PRO A 324 -64.90 -7.58 7.70
N THR A 325 -65.16 -8.47 8.66
CA THR A 325 -66.28 -9.42 8.55
C THR A 325 -67.63 -8.68 8.69
N ARG A 326 -67.63 -7.39 9.11
CA ARG A 326 -68.77 -6.45 9.15
C ARG A 326 -68.28 -4.98 9.01
N ASP A 327 -69.01 -4.16 8.26
CA ASP A 327 -68.70 -2.77 7.83
C ASP A 327 -68.23 -1.80 8.94
N GLY A 328 -66.94 -1.82 9.25
CA GLY A 328 -66.30 -0.82 10.11
C GLY A 328 -65.01 -0.30 9.49
N GLN A 329 -64.70 0.99 9.71
CA GLN A 329 -63.41 1.60 9.36
C GLN A 329 -62.52 1.73 10.61
N ASN A 330 -61.25 1.35 10.45
CA ASN A 330 -60.22 1.66 11.45
C ASN A 330 -59.69 3.08 11.21
N ILE A 331 -59.84 3.96 12.20
CA ILE A 331 -59.29 5.32 12.19
C ILE A 331 -58.10 5.35 13.15
N VAL A 332 -56.92 5.70 12.63
CA VAL A 332 -55.72 5.93 13.44
C VAL A 332 -55.79 7.36 13.98
N PHE A 333 -55.72 7.52 15.31
CA PHE A 333 -55.71 8.83 15.96
C PHE A 333 -54.26 9.30 16.19
N PRO A 334 -53.72 10.23 15.38
CA PRO A 334 -52.39 10.78 15.60
C PRO A 334 -52.35 11.62 16.90
N GLY A 335 -51.27 11.50 17.68
CA GLY A 335 -51.01 12.34 18.87
C GLY A 335 -51.12 11.67 20.24
N ARG A 336 -51.61 10.42 20.34
CA ARG A 336 -51.50 9.64 21.59
C ARG A 336 -50.19 8.84 21.59
N LYS A 337 -49.39 8.93 22.65
CA LYS A 337 -48.30 7.97 22.92
C LYS A 337 -48.93 6.58 23.01
N THR A 338 -48.82 5.81 21.94
CA THR A 338 -49.32 4.44 21.87
C THR A 338 -48.17 3.47 22.11
N TYR A 339 -48.45 2.37 22.81
CA TYR A 339 -47.52 1.27 22.87
C TYR A 339 -47.49 0.47 21.56
N PRO A 340 -46.35 -0.15 21.23
CA PRO A 340 -46.29 -1.24 20.26
C PRO A 340 -47.26 -2.38 20.59
N ARG A 341 -47.62 -3.18 19.58
CA ARG A 341 -48.37 -4.43 19.78
C ARG A 341 -47.65 -5.42 20.69
N PHE A 342 -46.32 -5.46 20.62
CA PHE A 342 -45.47 -6.25 21.50
C PHE A 342 -44.29 -5.41 22.00
N LEU A 343 -44.11 -5.37 23.31
CA LEU A 343 -43.00 -4.66 23.96
C LEU A 343 -42.60 -5.37 25.25
N ILE A 344 -41.30 -5.63 25.42
CA ILE A 344 -40.65 -5.92 26.70
C ILE A 344 -39.77 -4.74 27.04
N LYS A 345 -40.10 -4.01 28.11
CA LYS A 345 -39.32 -2.85 28.53
C LYS A 345 -37.97 -3.28 29.11
N ASN A 346 -37.98 -4.25 30.03
CA ASN A 346 -36.79 -4.76 30.70
C ASN A 346 -36.82 -6.29 30.79
N LEU A 347 -35.73 -6.93 30.38
CA LEU A 347 -35.46 -8.34 30.55
C LEU A 347 -34.14 -8.46 31.33
N ALA A 348 -34.19 -8.93 32.57
CA ALA A 348 -33.03 -9.25 33.37
C ALA A 348 -32.81 -10.76 33.38
N VAL A 349 -31.58 -11.18 33.14
CA VAL A 349 -31.22 -12.60 33.07
C VAL A 349 -30.02 -12.84 33.97
N SER A 350 -30.04 -13.93 34.72
CA SER A 350 -28.88 -14.44 35.44
C SER A 350 -28.82 -15.95 35.37
N GLY A 351 -27.60 -16.48 35.34
CA GLY A 351 -27.32 -17.90 35.28
C GLY A 351 -26.08 -18.25 36.08
N LYS A 352 -26.02 -19.49 36.53
CA LYS A 352 -24.87 -20.03 37.25
C LYS A 352 -24.61 -21.46 36.84
N GLY A 353 -23.35 -21.86 36.98
CA GLY A 353 -22.90 -23.22 36.81
C GLY A 353 -23.56 -24.17 37.78
N THR A 354 -23.69 -25.43 37.37
CA THR A 354 -24.07 -26.51 38.26
C THR A 354 -22.84 -26.89 39.10
N PRO A 355 -22.92 -26.92 40.45
CA PRO A 355 -21.84 -27.42 41.29
C PRO A 355 -21.42 -28.83 40.89
N ASP A 356 -20.14 -29.17 41.08
CA ASP A 356 -19.57 -30.49 40.76
C ASP A 356 -19.70 -30.90 39.28
N SER A 357 -19.85 -29.93 38.37
CA SER A 357 -19.89 -30.16 36.93
C SER A 357 -18.76 -29.40 36.21
N SER A 358 -18.58 -29.63 34.92
CA SER A 358 -17.65 -28.85 34.09
C SER A 358 -17.97 -27.35 34.05
N MET A 359 -19.16 -26.95 34.50
CA MET A 359 -19.60 -25.56 34.58
C MET A 359 -19.43 -24.97 35.98
N ASP A 360 -18.86 -25.69 36.94
CA ASP A 360 -18.71 -25.17 38.32
C ASP A 360 -17.91 -23.84 38.33
N GLY A 361 -18.37 -22.90 39.15
CA GLY A 361 -17.87 -21.52 39.21
C GLY A 361 -18.22 -20.63 38.01
N PHE A 362 -19.01 -21.11 37.03
CA PHE A 362 -19.57 -20.27 35.97
C PHE A 362 -20.66 -19.35 36.51
N TYR A 363 -20.68 -18.10 36.08
CA TYR A 363 -21.83 -17.22 36.23
C TYR A 363 -22.02 -16.35 35.00
N ALA A 364 -23.26 -16.02 34.70
CA ALA A 364 -23.62 -15.11 33.63
C ALA A 364 -24.79 -14.23 34.09
N GLY A 365 -24.90 -13.06 33.50
CA GLY A 365 -26.03 -12.20 33.75
C GLY A 365 -26.03 -11.00 32.84
N GLY A 366 -27.11 -10.24 32.90
CA GLY A 366 -27.25 -9.07 32.07
C GLY A 366 -28.67 -8.59 31.94
N THR A 367 -28.81 -7.53 31.16
CA THR A 367 -30.10 -6.91 30.87
C THR A 367 -30.27 -6.68 29.38
N VAL A 368 -31.50 -6.80 28.91
CA VAL A 368 -31.93 -6.39 27.57
C VAL A 368 -33.13 -5.49 27.73
N THR A 369 -33.13 -4.33 27.08
CA THR A 369 -34.23 -3.36 27.17
C THR A 369 -34.88 -3.15 25.80
N ALA A 370 -36.12 -2.67 25.83
CA ALA A 370 -36.83 -2.16 24.64
C ALA A 370 -37.09 -3.19 23.52
N ILE A 371 -37.19 -4.50 23.82
CA ILE A 371 -37.50 -5.52 22.79
C ILE A 371 -38.91 -5.28 22.28
N THR A 372 -39.06 -4.96 21.00
CA THR A 372 -40.37 -4.61 20.43
C THR A 372 -40.53 -5.07 18.99
N SER A 373 -41.77 -5.35 18.59
CA SER A 373 -42.13 -5.60 17.19
C SER A 373 -42.23 -4.33 16.35
N GLU A 374 -42.33 -3.15 16.97
CA GLU A 374 -42.60 -1.87 16.28
C GLU A 374 -41.66 -0.76 16.82
N PRO A 375 -40.35 -0.83 16.51
CA PRO A 375 -39.34 0.08 17.06
C PRO A 375 -39.62 1.55 16.75
N SER A 376 -40.11 1.88 15.55
CA SER A 376 -40.51 3.25 15.18
C SER A 376 -41.67 3.82 16.01
N ILE A 377 -42.53 2.96 16.57
CA ILE A 377 -43.62 3.39 17.47
C ILE A 377 -43.10 3.60 18.89
N TYR A 378 -42.21 2.72 19.36
CA TYR A 378 -41.66 2.82 20.71
C TYR A 378 -40.68 4.00 20.86
N GLY A 379 -39.87 4.26 19.82
CA GLY A 379 -38.94 5.39 19.75
C GLY A 379 -37.67 5.22 20.57
N LEU A 380 -37.38 4.02 21.09
CA LEU A 380 -36.15 3.68 21.80
C LEU A 380 -35.47 2.47 21.15
N PRO A 381 -34.12 2.46 21.08
CA PRO A 381 -33.35 1.34 20.55
C PRO A 381 -33.34 0.16 21.53
N ILE A 382 -33.17 -1.05 21.01
CA ILE A 382 -32.89 -2.24 21.83
C ILE A 382 -31.46 -2.10 22.36
N THR A 383 -31.29 -2.20 23.67
CA THR A 383 -29.95 -2.29 24.28
C THR A 383 -29.79 -3.62 24.99
N ALA A 384 -28.59 -4.20 24.93
CA ALA A 384 -28.24 -5.43 25.61
C ALA A 384 -26.88 -5.26 26.29
N GLU A 385 -26.81 -5.60 27.57
CA GLU A 385 -25.57 -5.64 28.34
C GLU A 385 -25.50 -7.00 29.03
N LEU A 386 -24.70 -7.90 28.46
CA LEU A 386 -24.55 -9.27 28.94
C LEU A 386 -23.09 -9.50 29.36
N PHE A 387 -22.89 -10.23 30.44
CA PHE A 387 -21.57 -10.68 30.87
C PHE A 387 -21.63 -12.17 31.26
N ALA A 388 -20.49 -12.83 31.15
CA ALA A 388 -20.27 -14.15 31.72
C ALA A 388 -18.84 -14.29 32.23
N LYS A 389 -18.64 -15.10 33.27
CA LYS A 389 -17.32 -15.45 33.78
C LYS A 389 -17.30 -16.93 34.14
N ALA A 390 -16.29 -17.63 33.67
CA ALA A 390 -16.03 -19.03 34.01
C ALA A 390 -15.04 -19.13 35.18
N SER A 391 -14.95 -20.31 35.80
CA SER A 391 -14.03 -20.60 36.91
C SER A 391 -12.56 -20.42 36.53
N ASN A 392 -12.20 -20.72 35.29
CA ASN A 392 -10.86 -20.51 34.72
C ASN A 392 -10.52 -19.03 34.43
N GLN A 393 -11.27 -18.07 35.00
CA GLN A 393 -11.15 -16.63 34.78
C GLN A 393 -11.44 -16.15 33.35
N THR A 394 -11.89 -17.02 32.43
CA THR A 394 -12.40 -16.57 31.12
C THR A 394 -13.59 -15.65 31.36
N SER A 395 -13.57 -14.45 30.78
CA SER A 395 -14.67 -13.50 30.90
C SER A 395 -15.17 -13.06 29.54
N LEU A 396 -16.48 -12.96 29.39
CA LEU A 396 -17.19 -12.49 28.21
C LEU A 396 -18.00 -11.26 28.58
N ARG A 397 -17.96 -10.24 27.75
CA ARG A 397 -18.86 -9.09 27.79
C ARG A 397 -19.42 -8.85 26.39
N LEU A 398 -20.74 -8.68 26.30
CA LEU A 398 -21.46 -8.37 25.08
C LEU A 398 -22.31 -7.14 25.33
N ASP A 399 -22.03 -6.06 24.60
CA ASP A 399 -22.77 -4.82 24.64
C ASP A 399 -23.37 -4.56 23.26
N GLY A 400 -24.70 -4.54 23.15
CA GLY A 400 -25.44 -4.35 21.90
C GLY A 400 -26.34 -3.13 21.95
N LYS A 401 -26.40 -2.38 20.84
CA LYS A 401 -27.39 -1.34 20.59
C LYS A 401 -27.93 -1.52 19.17
N LEU A 402 -29.22 -1.80 19.05
CA LEU A 402 -29.91 -1.98 17.77
C LEU A 402 -30.96 -0.87 17.62
N ASP A 403 -30.75 0.06 16.69
CA ASP A 403 -31.56 1.28 16.54
C ASP A 403 -32.37 1.28 15.25
N HIS A 404 -33.44 0.47 15.27
CA HIS A 404 -34.38 0.33 14.16
C HIS A 404 -35.54 1.33 14.27
N THR A 405 -35.38 2.44 14.99
CA THR A 405 -36.42 3.47 15.13
C THR A 405 -36.70 4.17 13.80
N THR A 406 -35.70 4.21 12.90
CA THR A 406 -35.79 4.79 11.56
C THR A 406 -35.25 3.84 10.48
N PRO A 407 -35.62 4.02 9.19
CA PRO A 407 -35.07 3.27 8.05
C PRO A 407 -33.54 3.31 7.92
N ALA A 408 -32.90 4.39 8.35
CA ALA A 408 -31.45 4.56 8.34
C ALA A 408 -30.84 4.07 9.66
N PHE A 409 -31.09 2.79 9.99
CA PHE A 409 -30.62 2.21 11.25
C PHE A 409 -29.09 2.10 11.28
N ASN A 410 -28.54 2.15 12.49
CA ASN A 410 -27.11 1.94 12.76
C ASN A 410 -26.96 1.14 14.04
N ASP A 411 -26.73 -0.14 13.86
CA ASP A 411 -26.61 -1.10 14.93
C ASP A 411 -25.14 -1.35 15.25
N ARG A 412 -24.86 -1.58 16.53
CA ARG A 412 -23.52 -1.91 16.99
C ARG A 412 -23.56 -2.98 18.07
N ILE A 413 -22.77 -4.03 17.88
CA ILE A 413 -22.56 -5.09 18.86
C ILE A 413 -21.07 -5.17 19.14
N ASN A 414 -20.69 -5.02 20.40
CA ASN A 414 -19.32 -5.17 20.88
C ASN A 414 -19.25 -6.46 21.69
N LEU A 415 -18.26 -7.31 21.38
CA LEU A 415 -17.95 -8.52 22.11
C LEU A 415 -16.51 -8.42 22.61
N LYS A 416 -16.31 -8.65 23.90
CA LYS A 416 -15.00 -8.76 24.51
C LYS A 416 -14.90 -10.08 25.25
N LEU A 417 -13.97 -10.92 24.85
CA LEU A 417 -13.64 -12.18 25.48
C LEU A 417 -12.19 -12.11 25.95
N THR A 418 -11.93 -12.32 27.24
CA THR A 418 -10.60 -12.24 27.83
C THR A 418 -10.23 -13.54 28.52
N ASN A 419 -8.94 -13.86 28.51
CA ASN A 419 -8.39 -15.04 29.18
C ASN A 419 -9.05 -16.35 28.71
N LEU A 420 -9.42 -16.42 27.42
CA LEU A 420 -9.95 -17.64 26.82
C LEU A 420 -8.81 -18.67 26.77
N HIS A 421 -8.94 -19.75 27.53
CA HIS A 421 -8.01 -20.86 27.41
C HIS A 421 -8.21 -21.55 26.05
N LEU A 422 -7.17 -21.59 25.23
CA LEU A 422 -7.21 -22.27 23.95
C LEU A 422 -6.99 -23.77 24.20
N PRO A 423 -7.98 -24.63 23.92
CA PRO A 423 -7.76 -26.08 24.01
C PRO A 423 -6.75 -26.51 22.93
N GLN A 424 -6.40 -27.79 22.92
CA GLN A 424 -5.67 -28.33 21.80
C GLN A 424 -6.50 -28.16 20.52
N ILE A 425 -6.00 -27.37 19.57
CA ILE A 425 -6.68 -27.09 18.30
C ILE A 425 -5.85 -27.68 17.18
N ASP A 426 -6.45 -28.58 16.40
CA ASP A 426 -5.90 -29.03 15.13
C ASP A 426 -6.05 -27.89 14.10
N LEU A 427 -4.93 -27.41 13.57
CA LEU A 427 -4.89 -26.25 12.67
C LEU A 427 -5.00 -26.62 11.18
N GLY A 428 -5.26 -27.90 10.88
CA GLY A 428 -5.58 -28.43 9.55
C GLY A 428 -4.38 -28.77 8.66
N ASP A 429 -4.67 -29.24 7.44
CA ASP A 429 -3.71 -29.81 6.47
C ASP A 429 -2.93 -28.75 5.67
N SER A 430 -2.43 -27.70 6.33
CA SER A 430 -1.53 -26.75 5.66
C SER A 430 -0.08 -27.17 5.88
N ASP A 431 0.64 -27.46 4.79
CA ASP A 431 2.05 -27.88 4.80
C ASP A 431 2.98 -26.87 5.51
N HIS A 432 2.54 -25.61 5.68
CA HIS A 432 3.32 -24.53 6.29
C HIS A 432 2.88 -24.15 7.72
N LEU A 433 1.77 -24.72 8.22
CA LEU A 433 1.26 -24.43 9.56
C LEU A 433 1.62 -25.57 10.52
N PRO A 434 1.73 -25.30 11.84
CA PRO A 434 1.79 -26.38 12.82
C PRO A 434 0.57 -27.29 12.69
N SER A 435 0.74 -28.58 12.95
CA SER A 435 -0.40 -29.51 12.98
C SER A 435 -1.34 -29.17 14.12
N LYS A 436 -0.79 -28.75 15.26
CA LYS A 436 -1.55 -28.50 16.50
C LYS A 436 -1.07 -27.26 17.23
N LEU A 437 -2.02 -26.55 17.83
CA LEU A 437 -1.78 -25.63 18.93
C LEU A 437 -2.00 -26.39 20.24
N LEU A 438 -0.96 -26.54 21.05
CA LEU A 438 -0.96 -27.36 22.27
C LEU A 438 -1.53 -26.62 23.48
N ASN A 439 -1.22 -25.34 23.60
CA ASN A 439 -1.64 -24.49 24.70
C ASN A 439 -1.56 -23.02 24.27
N GLY A 440 -2.35 -22.18 24.94
CA GLY A 440 -2.33 -20.73 24.82
C GLY A 440 -3.49 -20.10 25.57
N SER A 441 -3.40 -18.79 25.77
CA SER A 441 -4.54 -17.97 26.19
C SER A 441 -4.84 -16.97 25.09
N ALA A 442 -6.11 -16.64 24.90
CA ALA A 442 -6.54 -15.70 23.89
C ALA A 442 -7.44 -14.60 24.46
N GLN A 443 -7.37 -13.46 23.80
CA GLN A 443 -8.30 -12.37 23.91
C GLN A 443 -8.91 -12.09 22.54
N ILE A 444 -10.22 -11.86 22.52
CA ILE A 444 -10.97 -11.50 21.33
C ILE A 444 -11.72 -10.21 21.63
N ASN A 445 -11.48 -9.17 20.84
CA ASN A 445 -12.31 -7.98 20.82
C ASN A 445 -12.95 -7.89 19.44
N ALA A 446 -14.26 -7.99 19.36
CA ALA A 446 -15.00 -7.93 18.11
C ALA A 446 -16.03 -6.81 18.15
N VAL A 447 -16.17 -6.10 17.03
CA VAL A 447 -17.18 -5.06 16.83
C VAL A 447 -17.89 -5.36 15.52
N ALA A 448 -19.19 -5.62 15.61
CA ALA A 448 -20.08 -5.72 14.46
C ALA A 448 -20.88 -4.42 14.34
N GLN A 449 -20.90 -3.84 13.15
CA GLN A 449 -21.73 -2.68 12.80
C GLN A 449 -22.63 -3.06 11.64
N MET A 450 -23.91 -2.71 11.73
CA MET A 450 -24.88 -3.01 10.69
C MET A 450 -25.68 -1.76 10.33
N ALA A 451 -25.83 -1.54 9.04
CA ALA A 451 -26.69 -0.52 8.44
C ALA A 451 -27.44 -1.16 7.24
N PRO A 452 -28.40 -0.49 6.60
CA PRO A 452 -29.27 -1.10 5.58
C PRO A 452 -28.55 -1.90 4.48
N ASP A 453 -27.43 -1.37 3.96
CA ASP A 453 -26.65 -1.99 2.89
C ASP A 453 -25.21 -2.36 3.31
N LEU A 454 -24.89 -2.28 4.62
CA LEU A 454 -23.53 -2.46 5.14
C LEU A 454 -23.51 -3.40 6.34
N ILE A 455 -22.64 -4.41 6.28
CA ILE A 455 -22.22 -5.19 7.45
C ILE A 455 -20.72 -5.03 7.59
N LYS A 456 -20.26 -4.47 8.70
CA LYS A 456 -18.84 -4.37 9.03
C LYS A 456 -18.54 -5.18 10.27
N LEU A 457 -17.54 -6.06 10.20
CA LEU A 457 -17.05 -6.85 11.32
C LEU A 457 -15.55 -6.60 11.48
N GLU A 458 -15.17 -6.09 12.64
CA GLU A 458 -13.77 -5.89 13.04
C GLU A 458 -13.47 -6.83 14.19
N VAL A 459 -12.39 -7.61 14.10
CA VAL A 459 -11.98 -8.56 15.13
C VAL A 459 -10.49 -8.41 15.39
N LEU A 460 -10.14 -8.09 16.63
CA LEU A 460 -8.77 -8.17 17.15
C LEU A 460 -8.65 -9.43 18.00
N PHE A 461 -7.87 -10.38 17.50
CA PHE A 461 -7.50 -11.60 18.18
C PHE A 461 -6.05 -11.49 18.66
N THR A 462 -5.81 -11.68 19.94
CA THR A 462 -4.45 -11.76 20.52
C THR A 462 -4.35 -13.07 21.26
N ALA A 463 -3.35 -13.88 20.93
CA ALA A 463 -3.04 -15.10 21.64
C ALA A 463 -1.63 -15.04 22.20
N ASP A 464 -1.49 -15.45 23.46
CA ASP A 464 -0.28 -15.41 24.27
C ASP A 464 0.08 -16.81 24.76
N GLN A 465 1.37 -17.01 25.04
CA GLN A 465 1.93 -18.27 25.55
C GLN A 465 1.63 -19.45 24.63
N ILE A 466 1.65 -19.19 23.32
CA ILE A 466 1.29 -20.17 22.31
C ILE A 466 2.37 -21.24 22.24
N LYS A 467 1.97 -22.50 22.30
CA LYS A 467 2.84 -23.65 22.02
C LYS A 467 2.34 -24.37 20.79
N MET A 468 3.19 -24.47 19.78
CA MET A 468 2.87 -25.09 18.50
C MET A 468 3.58 -26.43 18.35
N ASP A 469 2.91 -27.40 17.75
CA ASP A 469 3.47 -28.71 17.44
C ASP A 469 3.66 -28.87 15.92
N PHE A 470 4.86 -29.28 15.53
CA PHE A 470 5.26 -29.50 14.15
C PHE A 470 5.68 -30.94 13.87
N ARG A 471 5.54 -31.86 14.83
CA ARG A 471 6.05 -33.25 14.72
C ARG A 471 5.37 -34.06 13.62
N ASP A 472 4.11 -33.77 13.33
CA ASP A 472 3.32 -34.45 12.30
C ASP A 472 3.44 -33.77 10.91
N GLN A 473 4.24 -32.71 10.78
CA GLN A 473 4.38 -31.93 9.54
C GLN A 473 5.62 -32.33 8.75
N LYS A 474 5.50 -32.45 7.42
CA LYS A 474 6.61 -32.74 6.50
C LYS A 474 7.77 -31.76 6.73
N GLU A 475 9.02 -32.23 6.64
CA GLU A 475 10.18 -31.32 6.72
C GLU A 475 10.08 -30.22 5.65
N PRO A 476 10.53 -28.99 5.95
CA PRO A 476 10.49 -27.92 4.98
C PRO A 476 11.32 -28.33 3.77
N ASP A 477 10.71 -28.36 2.59
CA ASP A 477 11.42 -28.59 1.32
C ASP A 477 12.01 -27.30 0.74
N ASP A 478 11.75 -26.16 1.39
CA ASP A 478 12.21 -24.87 0.93
C ASP A 478 12.53 -23.84 2.05
N LEU A 479 13.33 -22.83 1.71
CA LEU A 479 13.81 -21.79 2.64
C LEU A 479 12.67 -20.95 3.25
N ILE A 480 11.60 -20.69 2.49
CA ILE A 480 10.44 -19.93 3.00
C ILE A 480 9.68 -20.78 4.01
N ALA A 481 9.46 -22.06 3.73
CA ALA A 481 8.84 -23.00 4.65
C ALA A 481 9.67 -23.17 5.92
N GLU A 482 11.00 -23.23 5.82
CA GLU A 482 11.91 -23.27 6.97
C GLU A 482 11.81 -22.00 7.83
N ILE A 483 11.77 -20.83 7.19
CA ILE A 483 11.64 -19.55 7.87
C ILE A 483 10.26 -19.42 8.53
N VAL A 484 9.18 -19.79 7.86
CA VAL A 484 7.83 -19.80 8.44
C VAL A 484 7.80 -20.71 9.66
N ARG A 485 8.30 -21.95 9.54
CA ARG A 485 8.32 -22.93 10.65
C ARG A 485 9.13 -22.44 11.84
N SER A 486 10.36 -21.96 11.62
CA SER A 486 11.22 -21.43 12.68
C SER A 486 10.69 -20.14 13.30
N SER A 487 9.92 -19.34 12.56
CA SER A 487 9.23 -18.14 13.06
C SER A 487 8.08 -18.50 13.97
N LEU A 488 7.26 -19.47 13.56
CA LEU A 488 6.12 -19.94 14.32
C LEU A 488 6.52 -20.75 15.56
N ALA A 489 7.59 -21.54 15.49
CA ALA A 489 8.09 -22.34 16.62
C ALA A 489 8.57 -21.51 17.81
N ASN A 490 9.07 -20.28 17.57
CA ASN A 490 9.59 -19.37 18.59
C ASN A 490 8.61 -18.23 18.90
N LEU A 491 7.33 -18.41 18.60
CA LEU A 491 6.34 -17.34 18.68
C LEU A 491 5.61 -17.36 20.01
N ASP A 492 5.91 -16.38 20.86
CA ASP A 492 5.24 -16.25 22.16
C ASP A 492 3.83 -15.63 22.05
N GLN A 493 3.66 -14.70 21.10
CA GLN A 493 2.41 -13.96 20.91
C GLN A 493 2.06 -13.83 19.42
N VAL A 494 0.80 -14.09 19.10
CA VAL A 494 0.19 -13.81 17.79
C VAL A 494 -0.87 -12.74 17.98
N THR A 495 -0.82 -11.68 17.18
CA THR A 495 -1.92 -10.73 17.05
C THR A 495 -2.44 -10.76 15.62
N VAL A 496 -3.74 -10.99 15.45
CA VAL A 496 -4.44 -10.95 14.17
C VAL A 496 -5.53 -9.90 14.23
N ASN A 497 -5.46 -8.93 13.33
CA ASN A 497 -6.50 -7.95 13.11
C ASN A 497 -7.22 -8.27 11.80
N TYR A 498 -8.50 -8.60 11.94
CA TYR A 498 -9.38 -9.04 10.87
C TYR A 498 -10.47 -8.01 10.65
N GLN A 499 -10.67 -7.62 9.40
CA GLN A 499 -11.74 -6.73 8.97
C GLN A 499 -12.50 -7.39 7.83
N LEU A 500 -13.82 -7.36 7.94
CA LEU A 500 -14.73 -7.84 6.94
C LEU A 500 -15.79 -6.78 6.69
N GLU A 501 -15.95 -6.41 5.44
CA GLU A 501 -16.93 -5.43 5.02
C GLU A 501 -17.78 -6.01 3.91
N GLN A 502 -19.09 -6.07 4.13
CA GLN A 502 -20.05 -6.47 3.12
C GLN A 502 -20.90 -5.26 2.76
N ILE A 503 -20.73 -4.74 1.53
CA ILE A 503 -21.58 -3.69 0.97
C ILE A 503 -22.48 -4.35 -0.08
N LYS A 504 -23.80 -4.38 0.18
CA LYS A 504 -24.76 -5.16 -0.61
C LYS A 504 -24.31 -6.64 -0.73
N ASP A 505 -23.90 -7.07 -1.92
CA ASP A 505 -23.40 -8.42 -2.19
C ASP A 505 -21.88 -8.49 -2.38
N GLN A 506 -21.16 -7.36 -2.32
CA GLN A 506 -19.70 -7.34 -2.41
C GLN A 506 -19.09 -7.52 -1.02
N LEU A 507 -18.12 -8.42 -0.92
CA LEU A 507 -17.41 -8.74 0.31
C LEU A 507 -15.94 -8.37 0.16
N ASP A 508 -15.46 -7.45 0.99
CA ASP A 508 -14.04 -7.11 1.14
C ASP A 508 -13.51 -7.68 2.46
N MET A 509 -12.32 -8.28 2.41
CA MET A 509 -11.71 -8.93 3.55
C MET A 509 -10.26 -8.47 3.68
N LYS A 510 -9.87 -8.05 4.88
CA LYS A 510 -8.51 -7.63 5.20
C LYS A 510 -8.03 -8.35 6.45
N ILE A 511 -6.83 -8.92 6.38
CA ILE A 511 -6.16 -9.57 7.51
C ILE A 511 -4.79 -8.94 7.67
N SER A 512 -4.45 -8.57 8.89
CA SER A 512 -3.10 -8.11 9.24
C SER A 512 -2.65 -8.78 10.53
N SER A 513 -1.35 -9.05 10.63
CA SER A 513 -0.78 -9.70 11.82
C SER A 513 0.69 -9.33 12.01
N ASN A 514 1.15 -9.42 13.25
CA ASN A 514 2.58 -9.35 13.59
C ASN A 514 3.41 -10.46 12.89
N LEU A 515 2.76 -11.56 12.47
CA LEU A 515 3.36 -12.60 11.63
C LEU A 515 3.96 -12.05 10.34
N ASN A 516 3.31 -11.05 9.72
CA ASN A 516 3.79 -10.47 8.46
C ASN A 516 5.17 -9.85 8.63
N GLN A 517 5.35 -9.04 9.67
CA GLN A 517 6.62 -8.39 9.96
C GLN A 517 7.69 -9.40 10.39
N LEU A 518 7.33 -10.36 11.23
CA LEU A 518 8.24 -11.40 11.69
C LEU A 518 8.79 -12.23 10.53
N ILE A 519 7.91 -12.79 9.69
CA ILE A 519 8.29 -13.64 8.56
C ILE A 519 9.05 -12.80 7.52
N SER A 520 8.53 -11.64 7.11
CA SER A 520 9.20 -10.78 6.11
C SER A 520 10.60 -10.36 6.54
N SER A 521 10.83 -10.03 7.82
CA SER A 521 12.17 -9.67 8.31
C SER A 521 13.16 -10.83 8.22
N ARG A 522 12.71 -12.06 8.48
CA ARG A 522 13.56 -13.24 8.44
C ARG A 522 13.82 -13.71 7.02
N VAL A 523 12.83 -13.61 6.13
CA VAL A 523 13.03 -13.82 4.69
C VAL A 523 14.02 -12.81 4.13
N LYS A 524 13.88 -11.51 4.48
CA LYS A 524 14.83 -10.47 4.09
C LYS A 524 16.24 -10.75 4.62
N ALA A 525 16.38 -11.27 5.84
CA ALA A 525 17.69 -11.63 6.40
C ALA A 525 18.31 -12.83 5.65
N ALA A 526 17.53 -13.89 5.41
CA ALA A 526 18.02 -15.11 4.76
C ALA A 526 18.33 -14.93 3.27
N VAL A 527 17.56 -14.10 2.57
CA VAL A 527 17.75 -13.83 1.13
C VAL A 527 18.63 -12.58 0.91
N GLY A 528 18.83 -11.76 1.94
CA GLY A 528 19.57 -10.51 1.88
C GLY A 528 21.03 -10.69 1.46
N GLU A 529 21.70 -11.74 1.94
CA GLU A 529 23.09 -12.03 1.53
C GLU A 529 23.17 -12.38 0.03
N LYS A 530 22.24 -13.20 -0.49
CA LYS A 530 22.17 -13.56 -1.91
C LYS A 530 21.84 -12.35 -2.80
N VAL A 531 20.89 -11.51 -2.39
CA VAL A 531 20.55 -10.28 -3.13
C VAL A 531 21.70 -9.27 -3.10
N THR A 532 22.38 -9.14 -1.96
CA THR A 532 23.56 -8.27 -1.84
C THR A 532 24.72 -8.78 -2.71
N GLY A 533 24.93 -10.09 -2.77
CA GLY A 533 25.89 -10.73 -3.68
C GLY A 533 25.56 -10.42 -5.14
N PHE A 534 24.33 -10.73 -5.58
CA PHE A 534 23.87 -10.47 -6.94
C PHE A 534 23.98 -8.99 -7.34
N THR A 535 23.51 -8.06 -6.50
CA THR A 535 23.57 -6.62 -6.78
C THR A 535 25.01 -6.09 -6.88
N ARG A 536 25.94 -6.66 -6.11
CA ARG A 536 27.37 -6.35 -6.17
C ARG A 536 28.00 -6.86 -7.46
N GLU A 537 27.75 -8.11 -7.83
CA GLU A 537 28.27 -8.71 -9.06
C GLU A 537 27.71 -8.03 -10.31
N LEU A 538 26.41 -7.71 -10.31
CA LEU A 538 25.76 -6.95 -11.36
C LEU A 538 26.40 -5.56 -11.54
N LYS A 539 26.63 -4.85 -10.42
CA LYS A 539 27.33 -3.57 -10.45
C LYS A 539 28.75 -3.72 -10.99
N ALA A 540 29.48 -4.75 -10.57
CA ALA A 540 30.84 -5.01 -11.05
C ALA A 540 30.87 -5.27 -12.57
N LYS A 541 29.88 -5.99 -13.11
CA LYS A 541 29.76 -6.26 -14.56
C LYS A 541 29.52 -4.98 -15.36
N VAL A 542 28.60 -4.14 -14.90
CA VAL A 542 28.30 -2.83 -15.53
C VAL A 542 29.51 -1.89 -15.43
N ASP A 543 30.15 -1.81 -14.25
CA ASP A 543 31.33 -0.99 -14.05
C ASP A 543 32.52 -1.47 -14.91
N ALA A 544 32.64 -2.78 -15.16
CA ALA A 544 33.65 -3.34 -16.06
C ALA A 544 33.44 -2.89 -17.52
N LYS A 545 32.19 -2.93 -18.02
CA LYS A 545 31.82 -2.41 -19.35
C LYS A 545 32.11 -0.92 -19.50
N LEU A 546 31.76 -0.13 -18.48
CA LEU A 546 32.08 1.30 -18.43
C LEU A 546 33.59 1.54 -18.53
N ARG A 547 34.39 0.83 -17.73
CA ARG A 547 35.86 0.98 -17.74
C ARG A 547 36.48 0.58 -19.08
N GLU A 548 35.97 -0.48 -19.70
CA GLU A 548 36.42 -0.92 -21.02
C GLU A 548 36.14 0.16 -22.08
N GLY A 549 34.91 0.68 -22.14
CA GLY A 549 34.53 1.77 -23.04
C GLY A 549 35.31 3.06 -22.81
N GLU A 550 35.44 3.51 -21.55
CA GLU A 550 36.24 4.70 -21.19
C GLU A 550 37.70 4.53 -21.60
N LYS A 551 38.31 3.36 -21.34
CA LYS A 551 39.71 3.09 -21.68
C LYS A 551 39.94 3.14 -23.19
N THR A 552 39.15 2.41 -23.98
CA THR A 552 39.33 2.36 -25.44
C THR A 552 39.16 3.73 -26.09
N LEU A 553 38.18 4.52 -25.64
CA LEU A 553 37.96 5.87 -26.15
C LEU A 553 39.06 6.84 -25.71
N ALA A 554 39.52 6.76 -24.46
CA ALA A 554 40.59 7.61 -23.94
C ALA A 554 41.94 7.35 -24.64
N GLU A 555 42.31 6.08 -24.84
CA GLU A 555 43.55 5.72 -25.55
C GLU A 555 43.55 6.25 -26.99
N THR A 556 42.44 6.05 -27.71
CA THR A 556 42.30 6.52 -29.09
C THR A 556 42.33 8.05 -29.17
N LYS A 557 41.63 8.72 -28.26
CA LYS A 557 41.63 10.18 -28.14
C LYS A 557 43.03 10.72 -27.86
N GLN A 558 43.70 10.21 -26.83
CA GLN A 558 45.02 10.68 -26.40
C GLN A 558 46.07 10.56 -27.52
N HIS A 559 46.07 9.44 -28.24
CA HIS A 559 47.00 9.22 -29.36
C HIS A 559 46.87 10.31 -30.43
N TYR A 560 45.65 10.65 -30.84
CA TYR A 560 45.41 11.70 -31.83
C TYR A 560 45.72 13.09 -31.29
N GLN A 561 45.36 13.37 -30.04
CA GLN A 561 45.63 14.68 -29.44
C GLN A 561 47.12 15.00 -29.39
N GLN A 562 47.96 14.04 -29.02
CA GLN A 562 49.41 14.22 -28.99
C GLN A 562 49.96 14.60 -30.36
N LYS A 563 49.50 13.94 -31.43
CA LYS A 563 49.90 14.23 -32.81
C LYS A 563 49.50 15.65 -33.24
N LEU A 564 48.26 16.06 -32.96
CA LEU A 564 47.73 17.38 -33.33
C LEU A 564 48.41 18.53 -32.57
N VAL A 565 48.52 18.40 -31.25
CA VAL A 565 49.14 19.43 -30.40
C VAL A 565 50.61 19.63 -30.78
N ALA A 566 51.34 18.56 -31.10
CA ALA A 566 52.72 18.67 -31.54
C ALA A 566 52.86 19.50 -32.83
N GLN A 567 52.04 19.22 -33.86
CA GLN A 567 52.09 19.98 -35.12
C GLN A 567 51.60 21.43 -34.98
N LEU A 568 50.52 21.65 -34.22
CA LEU A 568 50.01 23.00 -33.94
C LEU A 568 51.07 23.85 -33.23
N ASN A 569 51.71 23.31 -32.19
CA ASN A 569 52.76 24.02 -31.46
C ASN A 569 53.96 24.33 -32.34
N GLU A 570 54.35 23.42 -33.22
CA GLU A 570 55.46 23.62 -34.16
C GLU A 570 55.17 24.79 -35.12
N VAL A 571 54.00 24.78 -35.78
CA VAL A 571 53.62 25.84 -36.74
C VAL A 571 53.41 27.18 -36.03
N GLN A 572 52.79 27.19 -34.85
CA GLN A 572 52.63 28.41 -34.04
C GLN A 572 53.97 29.00 -33.60
N SER A 573 54.93 28.16 -33.21
CA SER A 573 56.29 28.56 -32.86
C SER A 573 56.99 29.25 -34.04
N GLN A 574 57.01 28.60 -35.20
CA GLN A 574 57.62 29.13 -36.42
C GLN A 574 56.97 30.43 -36.86
N LEU A 575 55.63 30.51 -36.80
CA LEU A 575 54.89 31.72 -37.15
C LEU A 575 55.20 32.90 -36.23
N ARG A 576 55.31 32.67 -34.92
CA ARG A 576 55.67 33.75 -33.98
C ARG A 576 57.07 34.28 -34.26
N GLN A 577 58.02 33.39 -34.56
CA GLN A 577 59.38 33.78 -34.92
C GLN A 577 59.37 34.60 -36.22
N GLU A 578 58.70 34.11 -37.25
CA GLU A 578 58.59 34.78 -38.55
C GLU A 578 57.93 36.17 -38.43
N GLU A 579 56.83 36.29 -37.68
CA GLU A 579 56.16 37.56 -37.41
C GLU A 579 57.09 38.58 -36.73
N GLN A 580 57.92 38.14 -35.76
CA GLN A 580 58.90 39.01 -35.11
C GLN A 580 59.96 39.51 -36.09
N GLU A 581 60.46 38.63 -36.96
CA GLU A 581 61.47 38.98 -37.95
C GLU A 581 60.92 39.92 -39.04
N ILE A 582 59.67 39.71 -39.46
CA ILE A 582 58.95 40.59 -40.39
C ILE A 582 58.83 42.01 -39.81
N GLU A 583 58.38 42.14 -38.57
CA GLU A 583 58.21 43.45 -37.92
C GLU A 583 59.55 44.15 -37.70
N ALA A 584 60.58 43.41 -37.27
CA ALA A 584 61.93 43.96 -37.13
C ALA A 584 62.46 44.48 -38.48
N LYS A 585 62.29 43.71 -39.57
CA LYS A 585 62.76 44.12 -40.89
C LYS A 585 61.99 45.31 -41.44
N LYS A 586 60.67 45.36 -41.23
CA LYS A 586 59.86 46.51 -41.62
C LYS A 586 60.31 47.78 -40.89
N ALA A 587 60.54 47.70 -39.58
CA ALA A 587 61.02 48.84 -38.80
C ALA A 587 62.39 49.34 -39.29
N GLU A 588 63.29 48.43 -39.68
CA GLU A 588 64.57 48.79 -40.31
C GLU A 588 64.38 49.54 -41.64
N LEU A 589 63.50 49.06 -42.51
CA LEU A 589 63.22 49.68 -43.82
C LEU A 589 62.54 51.05 -43.69
N GLU A 590 61.60 51.23 -42.77
CA GLU A 590 60.99 52.54 -42.50
C GLU A 590 62.01 53.53 -41.93
N LYS A 591 62.92 53.10 -41.03
CA LYS A 591 64.03 53.96 -40.58
C LYS A 591 64.93 54.38 -41.75
N LYS A 592 65.28 53.46 -42.65
CA LYS A 592 66.06 53.77 -43.86
C LYS A 592 65.33 54.72 -44.80
N LYS A 593 64.01 54.64 -44.89
CA LYS A 593 63.18 55.54 -45.72
C LYS A 593 63.28 56.97 -45.24
N GLU A 594 63.18 57.19 -43.94
CA GLU A 594 63.35 58.51 -43.35
C GLU A 594 64.78 59.04 -43.56
N GLN A 595 65.81 58.18 -43.46
CA GLN A 595 67.19 58.56 -43.79
C GLN A 595 67.38 58.95 -45.27
N PHE A 596 66.84 58.18 -46.21
CA PHE A 596 66.92 58.50 -47.65
C PHE A 596 66.17 59.79 -48.00
N LYS A 597 65.02 60.05 -47.39
CA LYS A 597 64.29 61.31 -47.54
C LYS A 597 65.11 62.48 -46.99
N ALA A 598 65.67 62.35 -45.79
CA ALA A 598 66.51 63.38 -45.19
C ALA A 598 67.74 63.67 -46.04
N ALA A 599 68.43 62.64 -46.56
CA ALA A 599 69.58 62.79 -47.44
C ALA A 599 69.23 63.42 -48.80
N GLN A 600 68.06 63.11 -49.38
CA GLN A 600 67.60 63.79 -50.60
C GLN A 600 67.22 65.24 -50.34
N GLN A 601 66.58 65.54 -49.21
CA GLN A 601 66.26 66.91 -48.82
C GLN A 601 67.56 67.72 -48.63
N GLN A 602 68.53 67.18 -47.90
CA GLN A 602 69.84 67.81 -47.71
C GLN A 602 70.56 68.05 -49.05
N LYS A 603 70.60 67.07 -49.96
CA LYS A 603 71.20 67.27 -51.30
C LYS A 603 70.47 68.31 -52.13
N LYS A 604 69.15 68.43 -51.97
CA LYS A 604 68.34 69.46 -52.63
C LYS A 604 68.67 70.84 -52.08
N ASP A 605 68.77 70.96 -50.76
CA ASP A 605 69.14 72.20 -50.07
C ASP A 605 70.58 72.63 -50.41
N GLU A 606 71.54 71.69 -50.45
CA GLU A 606 72.93 71.94 -50.87
C GLU A 606 73.04 72.39 -52.34
N LYS A 607 72.34 71.72 -53.27
CA LYS A 607 72.30 72.15 -54.68
C LYS A 607 71.62 73.50 -54.84
N GLN A 608 70.59 73.78 -54.06
CA GLN A 608 69.91 75.07 -54.07
C GLN A 608 70.87 76.17 -53.61
N GLN A 609 71.60 75.97 -52.52
CA GLN A 609 72.65 76.89 -52.07
C GLN A 609 73.79 77.05 -53.09
N GLU A 610 74.21 75.99 -53.77
CA GLU A 610 75.23 76.06 -54.82
C GLU A 610 74.74 76.85 -56.04
N LEU A 611 73.49 76.64 -56.44
CA LEU A 611 72.83 77.40 -57.52
C LEU A 611 72.65 78.87 -57.13
N GLU A 612 72.17 79.16 -55.92
CA GLU A 612 72.07 80.51 -55.38
C GLU A 612 73.45 81.19 -55.35
N GLY A 613 74.50 80.48 -54.92
CA GLY A 613 75.87 80.99 -54.93
C GLY A 613 76.45 81.21 -56.32
N LYS A 614 76.11 80.36 -57.31
CA LYS A 614 76.49 80.55 -58.72
C LYS A 614 75.75 81.72 -59.36
N VAL A 615 74.46 81.84 -59.09
CA VAL A 615 73.63 82.97 -59.54
C VAL A 615 74.14 84.28 -58.94
N GLN A 616 74.48 84.29 -57.65
CA GLN A 616 75.06 85.47 -57.00
C GLN A 616 76.40 85.86 -57.62
N LYS A 617 77.30 84.90 -57.89
CA LYS A 617 78.58 85.16 -58.58
C LYS A 617 78.41 85.68 -60.01
N GLU A 618 77.41 85.20 -60.74
CA GLU A 618 77.05 85.73 -62.07
C GLU A 618 76.46 87.15 -61.97
N LEU A 619 75.62 87.42 -60.96
CA LEU A 619 75.09 88.74 -60.67
C LEU A 619 76.21 89.74 -60.34
N ASP A 620 77.14 89.36 -59.46
CA ASP A 620 78.28 90.20 -59.07
C ASP A 620 79.19 90.49 -60.29
N ARG A 621 79.39 89.50 -61.18
CA ARG A 621 80.11 89.67 -62.46
C ARG A 621 79.41 90.60 -63.45
N LEU A 622 78.09 90.66 -63.44
CA LEU A 622 77.30 91.57 -64.27
C LEU A 622 77.31 92.99 -63.70
N ILE A 623 77.35 93.13 -62.38
CA ILE A 623 77.49 94.43 -61.69
C ILE A 623 78.88 95.03 -61.92
N ASP A 624 79.96 94.24 -61.91
CA ASP A 624 81.34 94.71 -62.21
C ASP A 624 81.56 95.10 -63.69
N LYS A 625 80.60 94.81 -64.58
CA LYS A 625 80.64 95.15 -66.02
C LYS A 625 79.78 96.36 -66.40
N LEU A 626 79.04 96.93 -65.45
CA LEU A 626 78.28 98.18 -65.57
C LEU A 626 79.07 99.31 -64.91
#